data_AF-A0A3M2JNF3-F1
#
_entry.id   AF-A0A3M2JNF3-F1
#
_cell.length_a   1.000
_cell.length_b   1.000
_cell.length_c   1.000
_cell.angle_alpha   90.00
_cell.angle_beta   90.00
_cell.angle_gamma   90.00
#
_symmetry.space_group_name_H-M   'P 1'
#
loop_
_entity.id
_entity.type
_entity.pdbx_description
1 polymer ?
#
loop_
_entity_poly.entity_id
_entity_poly.type
_entity_poly.pdbx_seq_one_letter_code
_entity_poly.pdbx_strand_id
1 'polypeptide(L)'
;MQVRALPPTTVARLPGYLRSLGGLASEGVLTTSSEQLAELVGASPAQLRKDLSYLGAGGRRGVGYEVDHLRKQIAQALGMTEERRFVIIGIGNLGHALATYTGFSDRGFVLVGLFDADPEVIGTTVGGHAVQDVAHLEDVVTAADASIAVVATPASVAQATTDRLVAAGVTGVLNFAARTVRVPDGVDVREVDLGSELQILGFHARQRAGAPAAPVESVEPVPDPTA
;
A
#
# COMPACT_ATOMS: atom_id res chain seq x y z
N MET A 1 23.96 -2.53 14.42
CA MET A 1 22.72 -2.10 15.10
C MET A 1 21.69 -3.20 14.82
N GLN A 2 21.21 -3.94 15.82
CA GLN A 2 20.25 -5.03 15.57
C GLN A 2 18.90 -4.41 15.17
N VAL A 3 18.54 -4.54 13.90
CA VAL A 3 17.18 -4.26 13.43
C VAL A 3 16.31 -5.36 14.04
N ARG A 4 15.53 -5.02 15.06
CA ARG A 4 14.51 -5.93 15.57
C ARG A 4 13.54 -6.17 14.41
N ALA A 5 13.37 -7.42 13.98
CA ALA A 5 12.48 -7.76 12.89
C ALA A 5 11.09 -7.16 13.17
N LEU A 6 10.62 -6.29 12.28
CA LEU A 6 9.32 -5.64 12.43
C LEU A 6 8.22 -6.69 12.27
N PRO A 7 7.20 -6.73 13.14
CA PRO A 7 6.09 -7.64 12.94
C PRO A 7 5.42 -7.38 11.58
N PRO A 8 5.04 -8.41 10.81
CA PRO A 8 4.40 -8.22 9.50
C PRO A 8 3.15 -7.34 9.56
N THR A 9 2.39 -7.44 10.65
CA THR A 9 1.20 -6.59 10.89
C THR A 9 1.55 -5.12 11.08
N THR A 10 2.73 -4.82 11.64
CA THR A 10 3.24 -3.45 11.77
C THR A 10 3.66 -2.92 10.41
N VAL A 11 4.44 -3.70 9.65
CA VAL A 11 4.88 -3.33 8.29
C VAL A 11 3.68 -3.00 7.40
N ALA A 12 2.59 -3.77 7.47
CA ALA A 12 1.38 -3.50 6.71
C ALA A 12 0.69 -2.15 7.04
N ARG A 13 0.90 -1.60 8.25
CA ARG A 13 0.31 -0.32 8.69
C ARG A 13 1.20 0.89 8.44
N LEU A 14 2.52 0.70 8.41
CA LEU A 14 3.49 1.79 8.22
C LEU A 14 3.23 2.67 6.97
N PRO A 15 2.82 2.13 5.80
CA PRO A 15 2.47 2.97 4.65
C PRO A 15 1.29 3.91 4.93
N GLY A 16 0.34 3.51 5.78
CA GLY A 16 -0.77 4.36 6.22
C GLY A 16 -0.27 5.53 7.07
N TYR A 17 0.59 5.24 8.06
CA TYR A 17 1.21 6.28 8.89
C TYR A 17 2.02 7.28 8.05
N LEU A 18 2.81 6.78 7.09
CA LEU A 18 3.60 7.63 6.21
C LEU A 18 2.73 8.55 5.35
N ARG A 19 1.58 8.07 4.85
CA ARG A 19 0.63 8.91 4.11
C ARG A 19 0.06 10.02 4.99
N SER A 20 -0.46 9.70 6.17
CA SER A 20 -1.07 10.70 7.06
C SER A 20 -0.04 11.73 7.53
N LEU A 21 1.19 11.30 7.84
CA LEU A 21 2.28 12.23 8.14
C LEU A 21 2.69 13.09 6.94
N GLY A 22 2.62 12.56 5.72
CA GLY A 22 2.81 13.35 4.50
C GLY A 22 1.78 14.46 4.35
N GLY A 23 0.52 14.18 4.67
CA GLY A 23 -0.54 15.19 4.74
C GLY A 23 -0.23 16.29 5.76
N LEU A 24 0.09 15.91 7.00
CA LEU A 24 0.48 16.84 8.06
C LEU A 24 1.69 17.73 7.66
N ALA A 25 2.70 17.13 7.04
CA ALA A 25 3.87 17.87 6.57
C ALA A 25 3.50 18.89 5.47
N SER A 26 2.59 18.53 4.55
CA SER A 26 2.12 19.45 3.50
C SER A 26 1.33 20.64 4.05
N GLU A 27 0.71 20.48 5.22
CA GLU A 27 0.01 21.52 5.97
C GLU A 27 0.94 22.35 6.87
N GLY A 28 2.25 22.05 6.90
CA GLY A 28 3.22 22.75 7.74
C GLY A 28 3.18 22.35 9.22
N VAL A 29 2.54 21.23 9.56
CA VAL A 29 2.49 20.73 10.93
C VAL A 29 3.84 20.14 11.33
N LEU A 30 4.47 20.71 12.36
CA LEU A 30 5.79 20.28 12.85
C LEU A 30 5.73 19.09 13.82
N THR A 31 4.65 18.99 14.60
CA THR A 31 4.50 17.96 15.63
C THR A 31 3.09 17.39 15.66
N THR A 32 2.97 16.09 15.91
CA THR A 32 1.67 15.41 16.06
C THR A 32 1.64 14.49 17.27
N SER A 33 0.47 14.27 17.87
CA SER A 33 0.28 13.33 18.97
C SER A 33 -0.03 11.92 18.47
N SER A 34 0.07 10.92 19.36
CA SER A 34 -0.39 9.57 19.03
C SER A 34 -1.89 9.50 18.78
N GLU A 35 -2.65 10.36 19.45
CA GLU A 35 -4.10 10.48 19.36
C GLU A 35 -4.50 10.99 17.98
N GLN A 36 -3.94 12.14 17.58
CA GLN A 36 -4.21 12.77 16.29
C GLN A 36 -3.78 11.86 15.13
N LEU A 37 -2.57 11.29 15.18
CA LEU A 37 -2.09 10.43 14.11
C LEU A 37 -2.89 9.11 14.02
N ALA A 38 -3.33 8.56 15.15
CA ALA A 38 -4.15 7.35 15.16
C ALA A 38 -5.54 7.61 14.57
N GLU A 39 -6.14 8.77 14.86
CA GLU A 39 -7.42 9.20 14.26
C GLU A 39 -7.31 9.30 12.74
N LEU A 40 -6.27 9.96 12.22
CA LEU A 40 -6.04 10.13 10.78
C LEU A 40 -5.85 8.80 10.02
N VAL A 41 -5.45 7.73 10.71
CA VAL A 41 -5.13 6.43 10.09
C VAL A 41 -6.21 5.39 10.42
N GLY A 42 -7.20 5.74 11.25
CA GLY A 42 -8.23 4.80 11.72
C GLY A 42 -7.66 3.71 12.63
N ALA A 43 -6.65 4.01 13.44
CA ALA A 43 -6.01 3.10 14.38
C ALA A 43 -6.28 3.52 15.84
N SER A 44 -5.94 2.68 16.81
CA SER A 44 -5.94 3.10 18.22
C SER A 44 -4.60 3.75 18.61
N PRO A 45 -4.58 4.77 19.48
CA PRO A 45 -3.34 5.40 19.95
C PRO A 45 -2.39 4.41 20.64
N ALA A 46 -2.93 3.37 21.28
CA ALA A 46 -2.14 2.30 21.89
C ALA A 46 -1.44 1.43 20.83
N GLN A 47 -2.14 1.06 19.75
CA GLN A 47 -1.55 0.30 18.65
C GLN A 47 -0.46 1.11 17.95
N LEU A 48 -0.72 2.39 17.69
CA LEU A 48 0.25 3.27 17.06
C LEU A 48 1.53 3.40 17.91
N ARG A 49 1.40 3.66 19.22
CA ARG A 49 2.56 3.71 20.12
C ARG A 49 3.35 2.40 20.13
N LYS A 50 2.66 1.26 20.10
CA LYS A 50 3.30 -0.06 20.02
C LYS A 50 4.09 -0.22 18.73
N ASP A 51 3.50 0.14 17.60
CA ASP A 51 4.15 0.07 16.28
C ASP A 51 5.39 0.94 16.21
N LEU A 52 5.27 2.21 16.63
CA LEU A 52 6.37 3.17 16.65
C LEU A 52 7.49 2.76 17.62
N SER A 53 7.16 2.05 18.70
CA SER A 53 8.18 1.54 19.64
C SER A 53 9.13 0.52 18.99
N TYR A 54 8.68 -0.24 17.99
CA TYR A 54 9.56 -1.16 17.26
C TYR A 54 10.57 -0.42 16.38
N LEU A 55 10.24 0.81 15.95
CA LEU A 55 11.11 1.68 15.16
C LEU A 55 12.11 2.47 16.01
N GLY A 56 12.00 2.38 17.34
CA GLY A 56 12.71 3.30 18.25
C GLY A 56 12.23 4.74 18.12
N ALA A 57 11.07 4.97 17.48
CA ALA A 57 10.46 6.28 17.33
C ALA A 57 9.80 6.68 18.65
N GLY A 58 10.59 7.26 19.55
CA GLY A 58 10.12 7.77 20.83
C GLY A 58 9.55 9.19 20.68
N GLY A 59 8.25 9.35 20.96
CA GLY A 59 7.67 10.67 21.13
C GLY A 59 8.19 11.34 22.41
N ARG A 60 8.24 12.67 22.42
CA ARG A 60 8.57 13.45 23.62
C ARG A 60 7.30 13.66 24.45
N ARG A 61 7.35 13.34 25.75
CA ARG A 61 6.22 13.55 26.67
C ARG A 61 5.76 15.01 26.59
N GLY A 62 4.45 15.22 26.39
CA GLY A 62 3.84 16.55 26.29
C GLY A 62 4.01 17.26 24.93
N VAL A 63 4.78 16.69 23.99
CA VAL A 63 5.04 17.30 22.66
C VAL A 63 4.59 16.38 21.52
N GLY A 64 4.70 15.05 21.69
CA GLY A 64 4.39 14.08 20.65
C GLY A 64 5.59 13.77 19.76
N TYR A 65 5.34 13.57 18.47
CA TYR A 65 6.32 13.19 17.45
C TYR A 65 6.60 14.37 16.54
N GLU A 66 7.88 14.61 16.23
CA GLU A 66 8.25 15.53 15.16
C GLU A 66 7.92 14.86 13.82
N VAL A 67 7.14 15.54 12.98
CA VAL A 67 6.51 14.96 11.80
C VAL A 67 7.57 14.50 10.79
N ASP A 68 8.55 15.34 10.45
CA ASP A 68 9.54 15.01 9.43
C ASP A 68 10.53 13.94 9.90
N HIS A 69 10.93 13.97 11.17
CA HIS A 69 11.75 12.92 11.76
C HIS A 69 11.02 11.58 11.74
N LEU A 70 9.76 11.54 12.16
CA LEU A 70 8.98 10.30 12.17
C LEU A 70 8.76 9.77 10.75
N ARG A 71 8.48 10.65 9.78
CA ARG A 71 8.40 10.27 8.36
C ARG A 71 9.69 9.61 7.88
N LYS A 72 10.84 10.21 8.17
CA LYS A 72 12.16 9.66 7.80
C LYS A 72 12.41 8.30 8.42
N GLN A 73 12.08 8.12 9.71
CA GLN A 73 12.24 6.83 10.38
C GLN A 73 11.35 5.74 9.76
N ILE A 74 10.08 6.06 9.48
CA ILE A 74 9.15 5.11 8.85
C ILE A 74 9.59 4.80 7.41
N ALA A 75 9.99 5.80 6.63
CA ALA A 75 10.49 5.62 5.27
C ALA A 75 11.74 4.73 5.25
N GLN A 76 12.68 4.95 6.17
CA GLN A 76 13.87 4.12 6.33
C GLN A 76 13.52 2.67 6.69
N ALA A 77 12.57 2.48 7.61
CA ALA A 77 12.11 1.16 8.01
C ALA A 77 11.38 0.40 6.89
N LEU A 78 10.72 1.13 5.98
CA LEU A 78 10.11 0.58 4.76
C LEU A 78 11.12 0.37 3.62
N GLY A 79 12.40 0.68 3.83
CA GLY A 79 13.43 0.54 2.79
C GLY A 79 13.32 1.56 1.66
N MET A 80 12.64 2.69 1.88
CA MET A 80 12.46 3.77 0.89
C MET A 80 13.69 4.66 0.73
N THR A 81 14.85 4.23 1.25
CA THR A 81 16.15 4.89 1.06
C THR A 81 16.81 4.51 -0.26
N GLU A 82 16.29 3.48 -0.95
CA GLU A 82 16.79 2.96 -2.20
C GLU A 82 15.64 2.94 -3.22
N GLU A 83 15.95 3.24 -4.48
CA GLU A 83 14.98 3.09 -5.55
C GLU A 83 14.65 1.60 -5.74
N ARG A 84 13.35 1.28 -5.77
CA ARG A 84 12.87 -0.08 -6.02
C ARG A 84 12.32 -0.17 -7.42
N ARG A 85 12.94 -0.99 -8.25
CA ARG A 85 12.53 -1.19 -9.64
C ARG A 85 11.44 -2.25 -9.73
N PHE A 86 10.44 -1.98 -10.55
CA PHE A 86 9.34 -2.92 -10.75
C PHE A 86 8.86 -2.95 -12.20
N VAL A 87 8.22 -4.07 -12.56
CA VAL A 87 7.60 -4.30 -13.86
C VAL A 87 6.08 -4.51 -13.71
N ILE A 88 5.31 -4.21 -14.75
CA ILE A 88 3.87 -4.51 -14.82
C ILE A 88 3.63 -5.48 -15.96
N ILE A 89 2.88 -6.56 -15.68
CA ILE A 89 2.53 -7.58 -16.66
C ILE A 89 1.00 -7.62 -16.81
N GLY A 90 0.55 -7.52 -18.06
CA GLY A 90 -0.86 -7.39 -18.43
C GLY A 90 -1.27 -5.93 -18.47
N ILE A 91 -1.25 -5.33 -19.65
CA ILE A 91 -1.60 -3.94 -19.96
C ILE A 91 -3.01 -3.86 -20.56
N GLY A 92 -3.95 -4.57 -19.90
CA GLY A 92 -5.38 -4.31 -20.06
C GLY A 92 -5.80 -3.04 -19.31
N ASN A 93 -7.10 -2.86 -19.08
CA ASN A 93 -7.64 -1.66 -18.40
C ASN A 93 -6.94 -1.34 -17.06
N LEU A 94 -6.73 -2.36 -16.23
CA LEU A 94 -6.09 -2.19 -14.92
C LEU A 94 -4.60 -1.91 -15.04
N GLY A 95 -3.87 -2.69 -15.86
CA GLY A 95 -2.44 -2.47 -16.07
C GLY A 95 -2.15 -1.09 -16.64
N HIS A 96 -2.99 -0.60 -17.56
CA HIS A 96 -2.88 0.74 -18.11
C HIS A 96 -3.09 1.81 -17.04
N ALA A 97 -4.12 1.66 -16.18
CA ALA A 97 -4.33 2.59 -15.06
C ALA A 97 -3.13 2.61 -14.10
N LEU A 98 -2.59 1.44 -13.75
CA LEU A 98 -1.43 1.31 -12.87
C LEU A 98 -0.16 1.92 -13.50
N ALA A 99 0.08 1.71 -14.79
CA ALA A 99 1.23 2.27 -15.50
C ALA A 99 1.24 3.81 -15.55
N THR A 100 0.06 4.44 -15.48
CA THR A 100 -0.07 5.90 -15.44
C THR A 100 -0.12 6.50 -14.01
N TYR A 101 -0.04 5.65 -12.97
CA TYR A 101 -0.16 6.10 -11.59
C TYR A 101 1.15 6.69 -11.05
N THR A 102 1.19 8.01 -10.90
CA THR A 102 2.38 8.74 -10.41
C THR A 102 2.75 8.42 -8.95
N GLY A 103 1.80 7.90 -8.15
CA GLY A 103 2.01 7.64 -6.73
C GLY A 103 3.01 6.52 -6.43
N PHE A 104 3.48 5.77 -7.45
CA PHE A 104 4.62 4.87 -7.33
C PHE A 104 5.95 5.64 -7.22
N SER A 105 6.18 6.59 -8.12
CA SER A 105 7.41 7.39 -8.17
C SER A 105 7.58 8.25 -6.92
N ASP A 106 6.49 8.82 -6.39
CA ASP A 106 6.47 9.55 -5.11
C ASP A 106 6.91 8.69 -3.90
N ARG A 107 6.91 7.36 -4.06
CA ARG A 107 7.28 6.39 -3.03
C ARG A 107 8.61 5.68 -3.32
N GLY A 108 9.41 6.19 -4.27
CA GLY A 108 10.71 5.61 -4.62
C GLY A 108 10.63 4.34 -5.47
N PHE A 109 9.49 4.10 -6.12
CA PHE A 109 9.36 3.01 -7.08
C PHE A 109 9.60 3.51 -8.51
N VAL A 110 10.40 2.76 -9.25
CA VAL A 110 10.75 3.06 -10.64
C VAL A 110 10.16 1.97 -11.54
N LEU A 111 9.24 2.35 -12.41
CA LEU A 111 8.70 1.46 -13.43
C LEU A 111 9.76 1.25 -14.52
N VAL A 112 10.21 0.00 -14.70
CA VAL A 112 11.28 -0.33 -15.66
C VAL A 112 10.80 -1.11 -16.88
N GLY A 113 9.56 -1.63 -16.85
CA GLY A 113 9.02 -2.36 -17.98
C GLY A 113 7.52 -2.60 -17.89
N LEU A 114 6.88 -2.57 -19.06
CA LEU A 114 5.49 -2.95 -19.28
C LEU A 114 5.47 -4.14 -20.24
N PHE A 115 4.72 -5.18 -19.91
CA PHE A 115 4.69 -6.41 -20.69
C PHE A 115 3.27 -6.87 -20.99
N ASP A 116 3.04 -7.28 -22.23
CA ASP A 116 1.81 -7.96 -22.63
C ASP A 116 2.12 -9.08 -23.64
N ALA A 117 1.17 -9.99 -23.83
CA ALA A 117 1.22 -11.03 -24.86
C ALA A 117 0.33 -10.68 -26.08
N ASP A 118 -0.53 -9.66 -25.96
CA ASP A 118 -1.40 -9.20 -27.04
C ASP A 118 -0.61 -8.40 -28.09
N PRO A 119 -0.49 -8.88 -29.35
CA PRO A 119 0.19 -8.16 -30.42
C PRO A 119 -0.36 -6.76 -30.72
N GLU A 120 -1.63 -6.51 -30.39
CA GLU A 120 -2.24 -5.18 -30.57
C GLU A 120 -1.77 -4.17 -29.51
N VAL A 121 -1.36 -4.65 -28.33
CA VAL A 121 -0.90 -3.82 -27.22
C VAL A 121 0.63 -3.65 -27.25
N ILE A 122 1.36 -4.66 -27.72
CA ILE A 122 2.81 -4.61 -27.86
C ILE A 122 3.23 -3.45 -28.80
N GLY A 123 4.22 -2.67 -28.37
CA GLY A 123 4.71 -1.49 -29.08
C GLY A 123 3.93 -0.20 -28.81
N THR A 124 2.77 -0.26 -28.16
CA THR A 124 2.08 0.94 -27.68
C THR A 124 2.86 1.61 -26.55
N THR A 125 2.55 2.88 -26.25
CA THR A 125 3.19 3.64 -25.17
C THR A 125 2.17 3.99 -24.10
N VAL A 126 2.47 3.65 -22.85
CA VAL A 126 1.62 3.96 -21.68
C VAL A 126 2.49 4.60 -20.60
N GLY A 127 2.08 5.76 -20.10
CA GLY A 127 2.83 6.47 -19.06
C GLY A 127 4.27 6.84 -19.46
N GLY A 128 4.56 6.94 -20.77
CA GLY A 128 5.91 7.18 -21.29
C GLY A 128 6.78 5.92 -21.47
N HIS A 129 6.25 4.73 -21.17
CA HIS A 129 6.95 3.46 -21.35
C HIS A 129 6.35 2.67 -22.51
N ALA A 130 7.20 2.09 -23.36
CA ALA A 130 6.77 1.18 -24.41
C ALA A 130 6.37 -0.17 -23.81
N VAL A 131 5.26 -0.73 -24.28
CA VAL A 131 4.84 -2.09 -23.95
C VAL A 131 5.67 -3.08 -24.76
N GLN A 132 6.31 -4.01 -24.07
CA GLN A 132 7.17 -5.03 -24.66
C GLN A 132 6.45 -6.38 -24.70
N ASP A 133 6.90 -7.25 -25.60
CA ASP A 133 6.45 -8.64 -25.60
C ASP A 133 6.89 -9.34 -24.31
N VAL A 134 5.97 -10.04 -23.66
CA VAL A 134 6.23 -10.85 -22.47
C VAL A 134 7.31 -11.92 -22.70
N ALA A 135 7.65 -12.26 -23.94
CA ALA A 135 8.79 -13.11 -24.28
C ALA A 135 10.14 -12.54 -23.82
N HIS A 136 10.26 -11.21 -23.66
CA HIS A 136 11.49 -10.52 -23.22
C HIS A 136 11.50 -10.23 -21.70
N LEU A 137 10.57 -10.81 -20.95
CA LEU A 137 10.35 -10.49 -19.55
C LEU A 137 11.61 -10.73 -18.69
N GLU A 138 12.21 -11.91 -18.80
CA GLU A 138 13.37 -12.31 -18.01
C GLU A 138 14.60 -11.43 -18.30
N ASP A 139 14.79 -11.06 -19.58
CA ASP A 139 15.89 -10.21 -20.02
C ASP A 139 15.83 -8.84 -19.34
N VAL A 140 14.65 -8.21 -19.35
CA VAL A 140 14.46 -6.88 -18.75
C VAL A 140 14.49 -6.94 -17.23
N VAL A 141 13.86 -7.95 -16.61
CA VAL A 141 13.88 -8.12 -15.15
C VAL A 141 15.32 -8.23 -14.65
N THR A 142 16.14 -9.04 -15.33
CA THR A 142 17.55 -9.25 -14.97
C THR A 142 18.38 -8.00 -15.25
N ALA A 143 18.26 -7.41 -16.44
CA ALA A 143 19.08 -6.27 -16.85
C ALA A 143 18.78 -5.00 -16.03
N ALA A 144 17.53 -4.81 -15.63
CA ALA A 144 17.09 -3.67 -14.84
C ALA A 144 17.14 -3.94 -13.32
N ASP A 145 17.49 -5.14 -12.86
CA ASP A 145 17.47 -5.52 -11.44
C ASP A 145 16.09 -5.25 -10.80
N ALA A 146 15.03 -5.70 -11.47
CA ALA A 146 13.66 -5.49 -11.03
C ALA A 146 13.29 -6.47 -9.90
N SER A 147 13.29 -5.98 -8.66
CA SER A 147 12.97 -6.81 -7.48
C SER A 147 11.47 -7.07 -7.27
N ILE A 148 10.60 -6.29 -7.92
CA ILE A 148 9.15 -6.32 -7.71
C ILE A 148 8.40 -6.47 -9.05
N ALA A 149 7.29 -7.20 -9.05
CA ALA A 149 6.40 -7.30 -10.19
C ALA A 149 4.94 -7.08 -9.81
N VAL A 150 4.19 -6.43 -10.71
CA VAL A 150 2.74 -6.30 -10.64
C VAL A 150 2.13 -7.22 -11.68
N VAL A 151 1.32 -8.18 -11.24
CA VAL A 151 0.65 -9.15 -12.12
C VAL A 151 -0.82 -8.75 -12.25
N ALA A 152 -1.17 -8.17 -13.40
CA ALA A 152 -2.51 -7.73 -13.77
C ALA A 152 -3.05 -8.53 -14.98
N THR A 153 -2.62 -9.78 -15.11
CA THR A 153 -2.99 -10.69 -16.20
C THR A 153 -4.28 -11.47 -15.89
N PRO A 154 -4.92 -12.10 -16.89
CA PRO A 154 -5.97 -13.09 -16.65
C PRO A 154 -5.53 -14.21 -15.68
N ALA A 155 -6.48 -14.73 -14.91
CA ALA A 155 -6.23 -15.76 -13.89
C ALA A 155 -5.58 -17.04 -14.45
N SER A 156 -5.88 -17.40 -15.69
CA SER A 156 -5.36 -18.59 -16.36
C SER A 156 -3.83 -18.59 -16.52
N VAL A 157 -3.23 -17.41 -16.66
CA VAL A 157 -1.78 -17.26 -16.93
C VAL A 157 -1.01 -16.71 -15.72
N ALA A 158 -1.69 -16.18 -14.70
CA ALA A 158 -1.07 -15.50 -13.56
C ALA A 158 0.00 -16.34 -12.84
N GLN A 159 -0.23 -17.65 -12.63
CA GLN A 159 0.76 -18.53 -11.99
C GLN A 159 2.01 -18.70 -12.87
N ALA A 160 1.83 -19.01 -14.16
CA ALA A 160 2.96 -19.22 -15.06
C ALA A 160 3.80 -17.94 -15.21
N THR A 161 3.16 -16.78 -15.29
CA THR A 161 3.84 -15.48 -15.26
C THR A 161 4.60 -15.28 -13.96
N THR A 162 4.00 -15.60 -12.82
CA THR A 162 4.65 -15.48 -11.50
C THR A 162 5.87 -16.39 -11.39
N ASP A 163 5.78 -17.63 -11.86
CA ASP A 163 6.89 -18.59 -11.84
C ASP A 163 8.09 -18.07 -12.65
N ARG A 164 7.83 -17.48 -13.84
CA ARG A 164 8.87 -16.84 -14.67
C ARG A 164 9.53 -15.65 -13.99
N LEU A 165 8.73 -14.78 -13.36
CA LEU A 165 9.22 -13.62 -12.60
C LEU A 165 10.14 -14.04 -11.46
N VAL A 166 9.72 -15.04 -10.67
CA VAL A 166 10.50 -15.58 -9.56
C VAL A 166 11.80 -16.21 -10.06
N ALA A 167 11.74 -16.98 -11.15
CA ALA A 167 12.94 -17.55 -11.77
C ALA A 167 13.93 -16.48 -12.28
N ALA A 168 13.43 -15.32 -12.69
CA ALA A 168 14.22 -14.16 -13.10
C ALA A 168 14.74 -13.30 -11.92
N GLY A 169 14.42 -13.66 -10.68
CA GLY A 169 14.94 -12.98 -9.48
C GLY A 169 13.99 -11.99 -8.81
N VAL A 170 12.72 -11.92 -9.22
CA VAL A 170 11.70 -11.11 -8.52
C VAL A 170 11.45 -11.70 -7.13
N THR A 171 11.54 -10.86 -6.10
CA THR A 171 11.32 -11.24 -4.70
C THR A 171 10.00 -10.71 -4.13
N GLY A 172 9.32 -9.81 -4.85
CA GLY A 172 8.03 -9.25 -4.43
C GLY A 172 7.00 -9.25 -5.56
N VAL A 173 5.81 -9.78 -5.30
CA VAL A 173 4.72 -9.84 -6.30
C VAL A 173 3.47 -9.17 -5.74
N LEU A 174 2.98 -8.15 -6.44
CA LEU A 174 1.66 -7.56 -6.21
C LEU A 174 0.68 -8.17 -7.22
N ASN A 175 -0.16 -9.10 -6.75
CA ASN A 175 -1.06 -9.87 -7.60
C ASN A 175 -2.46 -9.26 -7.61
N PHE A 176 -2.91 -8.85 -8.80
CA PHE A 176 -4.27 -8.39 -9.07
C PHE A 176 -5.11 -9.42 -9.84
N ALA A 177 -4.52 -10.56 -10.22
CA ALA A 177 -5.28 -11.62 -10.87
C ALA A 177 -6.35 -12.16 -9.92
N ALA A 178 -7.51 -12.54 -10.45
CA ALA A 178 -8.61 -13.16 -9.70
C ALA A 178 -8.32 -14.62 -9.31
N ARG A 179 -7.11 -14.86 -8.79
CA ARG A 179 -6.55 -16.15 -8.40
C ARG A 179 -5.32 -15.92 -7.55
N THR A 180 -5.23 -16.62 -6.43
CA THR A 180 -4.00 -16.71 -5.62
C THR A 180 -2.89 -17.41 -6.39
N VAL A 181 -1.68 -16.85 -6.33
CA VAL A 181 -0.46 -17.45 -6.89
C VAL A 181 0.38 -18.08 -5.77
N ARG A 182 1.11 -19.14 -6.11
CA ARG A 182 2.06 -19.80 -5.20
C ARG A 182 3.48 -19.38 -5.54
N VAL A 183 4.29 -19.13 -4.51
CA VAL A 183 5.70 -18.76 -4.63
C VAL A 183 6.55 -19.57 -3.65
N PRO A 184 7.85 -19.77 -3.92
CA PRO A 184 8.76 -20.40 -2.96
C PRO A 184 9.06 -19.49 -1.76
N ASP A 185 9.69 -20.06 -0.74
CA ASP A 185 10.20 -19.30 0.41
C ASP A 185 11.18 -18.21 -0.04
N GLY A 186 11.08 -17.03 0.59
CA GLY A 186 11.90 -15.87 0.24
C GLY A 186 11.29 -14.95 -0.82
N VAL A 187 10.11 -15.29 -1.35
CA VAL A 187 9.32 -14.41 -2.20
C VAL A 187 8.04 -14.01 -1.47
N ASP A 188 7.77 -12.71 -1.43
CA ASP A 188 6.55 -12.16 -0.84
C ASP A 188 5.47 -11.95 -1.91
N VAL A 189 4.25 -12.40 -1.63
CA VAL A 189 3.07 -12.11 -2.48
C VAL A 189 2.08 -11.27 -1.69
N ARG A 190 1.63 -10.19 -2.32
CA ARG A 190 0.53 -9.35 -1.85
C ARG A 190 -0.64 -9.44 -2.80
N GLU A 191 -1.72 -10.05 -2.34
CA GLU A 191 -2.98 -10.17 -3.07
C GLU A 191 -3.78 -8.86 -3.00
N VAL A 192 -4.32 -8.43 -4.13
CA VAL A 192 -5.24 -7.28 -4.22
C VAL A 192 -6.51 -7.71 -4.93
N ASP A 193 -7.57 -7.89 -4.14
CA ASP A 193 -8.91 -8.21 -4.64
C ASP A 193 -9.89 -7.07 -4.32
N LEU A 194 -10.03 -6.15 -5.28
CA LEU A 194 -10.96 -5.02 -5.18
C LEU A 194 -12.42 -5.47 -5.01
N GLY A 195 -12.78 -6.64 -5.53
CA GLY A 195 -14.12 -7.21 -5.41
C GLY A 195 -14.41 -7.62 -3.97
N SER A 196 -13.48 -8.32 -3.33
CA SER A 196 -13.55 -8.68 -1.91
C SER A 196 -13.66 -7.44 -1.01
N GLU A 197 -12.91 -6.38 -1.30
CA GLU A 197 -13.01 -5.11 -0.55
C GLU A 197 -14.41 -4.48 -0.66
N LEU A 198 -15.01 -4.48 -1.85
CA LEU A 198 -16.38 -4.00 -2.04
C LEU A 198 -17.42 -4.88 -1.32
N GLN A 199 -17.22 -6.19 -1.27
CA GLN A 199 -18.11 -7.10 -0.51
C GLN A 199 -18.09 -6.80 0.99
N ILE A 200 -16.90 -6.53 1.56
CA ILE A 200 -16.75 -6.14 2.97
C ILE A 200 -17.51 -4.82 3.24
N LEU A 201 -17.36 -3.83 2.36
CA LEU A 201 -18.10 -2.57 2.47
C LEU A 201 -19.61 -2.78 2.37
N GLY A 202 -20.07 -3.63 1.46
CA GLY A 202 -21.47 -4.01 1.34
C GLY A 202 -22.03 -4.66 2.61
N PHE A 203 -21.27 -5.55 3.24
CA PHE A 203 -21.63 -6.15 4.53
C PHE A 203 -21.78 -5.10 5.64
N HIS A 204 -20.83 -4.17 5.78
CA HIS A 204 -20.92 -3.09 6.77
C HIS A 204 -22.07 -2.12 6.50
N ALA A 205 -22.37 -1.82 5.24
CA ALA A 205 -23.51 -1.00 4.87
C ALA A 205 -24.82 -1.67 5.29
N ARG A 206 -24.96 -2.99 5.05
CA ARG A 206 -26.13 -3.77 5.48
C ARG A 206 -26.26 -3.84 7.01
N GLN A 207 -25.17 -4.03 7.74
CA GLN A 207 -25.21 -4.06 9.21
C GLN A 207 -25.65 -2.72 9.81
N ARG A 208 -25.18 -1.59 9.26
CA ARG A 208 -25.65 -0.26 9.69
C ARG A 208 -27.13 -0.02 9.38
N ALA A 209 -27.63 -0.52 8.24
CA ALA A 209 -29.04 -0.41 7.88
C ALA A 209 -29.97 -1.32 8.71
N GLY A 210 -29.44 -2.41 9.28
CA GLY A 210 -30.17 -3.36 10.13
C GLY A 210 -30.06 -3.11 11.64
N ALA A 211 -29.22 -2.17 12.09
CA ALA A 211 -29.11 -1.81 13.49
C ALA A 211 -30.28 -0.88 13.87
N PRO A 212 -31.04 -1.16 14.96
CA PRO A 212 -32.03 -0.21 15.46
C PRO A 212 -31.30 1.10 15.78
N ALA A 213 -31.86 2.22 15.30
CA ALA A 213 -31.36 3.55 15.65
C ALA A 213 -31.22 3.62 17.18
N ALA A 214 -30.02 3.95 17.67
CA ALA A 214 -29.83 4.19 19.09
C ALA A 214 -30.87 5.23 19.54
N PRO A 215 -31.62 4.99 20.63
CA PRO A 215 -32.58 5.97 21.11
C PRO A 215 -31.81 7.27 21.35
N VAL A 216 -32.21 8.31 20.61
CA VAL A 216 -31.73 9.67 20.84
C VAL A 216 -32.22 9.99 22.25
N GLU A 217 -31.30 10.07 23.20
CA GLU A 217 -31.62 10.47 24.57
C GLU A 217 -32.23 11.87 24.47
N SER A 218 -33.55 11.95 24.68
CA SER A 218 -34.27 13.21 24.73
C SER A 218 -33.71 14.00 25.89
N VAL A 219 -32.86 14.99 25.58
CA VAL A 219 -32.39 15.97 26.54
C VAL A 219 -33.64 16.65 27.09
N GLU A 220 -33.97 16.39 28.35
CA GLU A 220 -35.04 17.10 29.04
C GLU A 220 -34.75 18.61 28.93
N PRO A 221 -35.75 19.43 28.60
CA PRO A 221 -35.56 20.86 28.53
C PRO A 221 -35.12 21.36 29.91
N VAL A 222 -33.97 22.04 29.94
CA VAL A 222 -33.49 22.76 31.12
C VAL A 222 -34.61 23.72 31.57
N PRO A 223 -35.11 23.62 32.81
CA PRO A 223 -36.14 24.52 33.29
C PRO A 223 -35.62 25.96 33.29
N ASP A 224 -36.45 26.86 32.77
CA ASP A 224 -36.20 28.30 32.67
C ASP A 224 -35.93 28.88 34.08
N PRO A 225 -34.79 29.58 34.33
CA PRO A 225 -34.45 30.13 35.64
C PRO A 225 -35.28 31.36 36.06
N THR A 226 -36.47 31.55 35.48
CA THR A 226 -37.36 32.69 35.80
C THR A 226 -38.83 32.29 35.83
N ALA A 227 -39.24 31.58 36.89
CA ALA A 227 -40.61 31.51 37.39
C ALA A 227 -40.62 31.23 38.90
#